data_AF-A0A8B4Q7D2-F1
#
_entry.id   AF-A0A8B4Q7D2-F1
#
_cell.length_a   1.000
_cell.length_b   1.000
_cell.length_c   1.000
_cell.angle_alpha   90.00
_cell.angle_beta   90.00
_cell.angle_gamma   90.00
#
_symmetry.space_group_name_H-M   'P 1'
#
loop_
_entity.id
_entity.type
_entity.pdbx_description
1 polymer ?
#
loop_
_entity_poly.entity_id
_entity_poly.type
_entity_poly.pdbx_seq_one_letter_code
_entity_poly.pdbx_strand_id
1 'polypeptide(L)' 'MNKITLSFIGIFLVVFIILPIIYPNNNMLDWIRNILFFALIIALIYDLLLSKRSKRS' A
#
# COMPACT_ATOMS: atom_id res chain seq x y z
N MET A 1 0.31 13.33 17.07
CA MET A 1 0.72 12.29 16.09
C MET A 1 1.21 11.08 16.88
N ASN A 2 0.54 9.94 16.77
CA ASN A 2 0.88 8.77 17.60
C ASN A 2 2.18 8.13 17.11
N LYS A 3 3.03 7.68 18.05
CA LYS A 3 4.30 7.00 17.74
C LYS A 3 4.10 5.81 16.78
N ILE A 4 2.99 5.10 16.93
CA ILE A 4 2.58 3.97 16.08
C ILE A 4 2.38 4.40 14.62
N THR A 5 1.72 5.53 14.39
CA THR A 5 1.50 6.09 13.05
C THR A 5 2.82 6.44 12.37
N LEU A 6 3.74 7.03 13.13
CA LEU A 6 5.09 7.38 12.65
C LEU A 6 5.89 6.13 12.26
N SER A 7 5.87 5.09 13.09
CA SER A 7 6.53 3.81 12.78
C SER A 7 5.94 3.15 11.54
N PHE A 8 4.62 3.16 11.40
CA PHE A 8 3.94 2.57 10.24
C PHE A 8 4.30 3.31 8.94
N ILE A 9 4.29 4.64 8.96
CA ILE A 9 4.70 5.47 7.82
C ILE A 9 6.17 5.21 7.48
N GLY A 10 7.05 5.09 8.48
CA GLY A 10 8.46 4.78 8.27
C GLY A 10 8.69 3.46 7.54
N ILE A 11 8.01 2.40 7.97
CA ILE A 11 8.08 1.08 7.31
C ILE A 11 7.58 1.17 5.87
N PHE A 12 6.47 1.87 5.65
CA PHE A 12 5.93 2.07 4.31
C PHE A 12 6.92 2.78 3.39
N LEU A 13 7.54 3.86 3.87
CA LEU A 13 8.56 4.61 3.15
C LEU A 13 9.77 3.73 2.78
N VAL A 14 10.22 2.90 3.71
CA VAL A 14 11.33 1.98 3.49
C VAL A 14 11.00 0.98 2.38
N VAL A 15 9.84 0.33 2.47
CA VAL A 15 9.44 -0.73 1.53
C VAL A 15 9.16 -0.19 0.12
N PHE A 16 8.49 0.96 0.01
CA PHE A 16 8.02 1.47 -1.28
C PHE A 16 8.98 2.43 -1.98
N ILE A 17 9.89 3.08 -1.24
CA ILE A 17 10.79 4.11 -1.78
C ILE A 17 12.25 3.69 -1.62
N ILE A 18 12.71 3.40 -0.41
CA ILE A 18 14.14 3.17 -0.15
C ILE A 18 14.63 1.85 -0.78
N LEU A 19 13.91 0.75 -0.54
CA LEU A 19 14.29 -0.57 -1.06
C LEU A 19 14.40 -0.63 -2.60
N PRO A 20 13.47 -0.06 -3.38
CA PRO A 20 13.57 0.02 -4.84
C PRO A 20 14.77 0.82 -5.34
N ILE A 21 15.13 1.91 -4.64
CA ILE A 21 16.27 2.74 -5.02
C ILE A 21 17.58 1.99 -4.80
N ILE A 22 17.69 1.26 -3.70
CA ILE A 22 18.91 0.49 -3.36
C ILE A 22 19.00 -0.80 -4.20
N TYR A 23 17.86 -1.44 -4.50
CA TYR A 23 17.79 -2.72 -5.22
C TYR A 23 16.91 -2.64 -6.48
N PRO A 24 17.28 -1.83 -7.48
CA PRO A 24 16.43 -1.50 -8.62
C PRO A 24 16.16 -2.67 -9.59
N ASN A 25 17.00 -3.71 -9.58
CA ASN A 25 16.87 -4.88 -10.45
C ASN A 25 16.51 -6.16 -9.66
N ASN A 26 15.99 -6.01 -8.43
CA ASN A 26 15.61 -7.16 -7.63
C ASN A 26 14.17 -7.57 -7.93
N ASN A 27 14.03 -8.54 -8.84
CA ASN A 27 12.73 -9.08 -9.25
C ASN A 27 11.84 -9.45 -8.06
N MET A 28 12.40 -10.06 -7.01
CA MET A 28 11.60 -10.47 -5.84
C MET A 28 10.96 -9.26 -5.13
N LEU A 29 11.71 -8.16 -5.05
CA LEU A 29 11.28 -6.93 -4.40
C LEU A 29 10.20 -6.21 -5.22
N ASP A 30 10.30 -6.26 -6.55
CA ASP A 30 9.27 -5.77 -7.47
C ASP A 30 7.97 -6.58 -7.37
N TRP A 31 8.07 -7.91 -7.29
CA TRP A 31 6.91 -8.79 -7.07
C TRP A 31 6.18 -8.45 -5.77
N ILE A 32 6.93 -8.27 -4.66
CA ILE A 32 6.37 -7.91 -3.36
C ILE A 32 5.65 -6.55 -3.43
N ARG A 33 6.27 -5.54 -4.05
CA ARG A 33 5.66 -4.22 -4.22
C ARG A 33 4.40 -4.28 -5.06
N ASN A 34 4.41 -5.03 -6.16
CA ASN A 34 3.23 -5.20 -7.01
C ASN A 34 2.07 -5.84 -6.23
N ILE A 35 2.32 -6.91 -5.46
CA ILE A 35 1.27 -7.55 -4.65
C ILE A 35 0.68 -6.56 -3.65
N LEU A 36 1.53 -5.81 -2.94
CA LEU A 36 1.07 -4.79 -1.99
C LEU A 36 0.28 -3.67 -2.68
N PHE A 37 0.70 -3.24 -3.87
CA PHE A 37 -0.03 -2.25 -4.67
C PHE A 37 -1.41 -2.77 -5.10
N PHE A 38 -1.49 -4.01 -5.58
CA PHE A 38 -2.77 -4.64 -5.94
C PHE A 38 -3.70 -4.75 -4.73
N ALA A 39 -3.17 -5.13 -3.55
CA ALA A 39 -3.96 -5.19 -2.33
C ALA A 39 -4.56 -3.81 -1.95
N LEU A 40 -3.76 -2.74 -2.08
CA LEU A 40 -4.25 -1.37 -1.85
C LEU A 40 -5.33 -0.98 -2.84
N ILE A 41 -5.15 -1.26 -4.14
CA ILE A 41 -6.14 -0.97 -5.17
C ILE A 41 -7.44 -1.72 -4.91
N ILE A 42 -7.36 -3.01 -4.59
CA ILE A 42 -8.54 -3.83 -4.28
C ILE A 42 -9.26 -3.30 -3.04
N ALA A 43 -8.54 -2.93 -1.98
CA ALA A 43 -9.15 -2.36 -0.79
C ALA A 43 -9.87 -1.04 -1.10
N LEU A 44 -9.26 -0.18 -1.94
CA LEU A 44 -9.84 1.10 -2.34
C LEU A 44 -11.07 0.90 -3.24
N ILE A 45 -11.02 -0.05 -4.17
CA ILE A 45 -12.18 -0.44 -4.99
C ILE A 45 -13.30 -0.99 -4.09
N TYR A 46 -12.97 -1.85 -3.14
CA TYR A 46 -13.93 -2.42 -2.21
C TYR A 46 -14.63 -1.33 -1.40
N ASP A 47 -13.86 -0.38 -0.86
CA ASP A 47 -14.39 0.76 -0.09
C ASP A 47 -15.26 1.68 -0.97
N LEU A 48 -14.85 1.95 -2.21
CA LEU A 48 -15.65 2.70 -3.18
C LEU A 48 -16.96 1.99 -3.54
N LEU A 49 -16.95 0.67 -3.72
CA LEU A 49 -18.17 -0.10 -3.99
C LEU A 49 -19.09 -0.12 -2.77
N LEU A 50 -18.54 -0.27 -1.56
CA LEU A 50 -19.29 -0.27 -0.32
C LEU A 50 -19.94 1.10 -0.06
N SER A 51 -19.19 2.19 -0.23
CA SER A 51 -19.70 3.56 -0.06
C SER A 51 -20.84 3.90 -1.03
N LYS A 52 -20.78 3.41 -2.28
CA LYS A 52 -21.87 3.55 -3.25
C LYS A 52 -23.12 2.77 -2.85
N ARG A 53 -22.98 1.63 -2.17
CA ARG A 53 -24.11 0.82 -1.69
C ARG A 53 -24.83 1.48 -0.53
N SER A 54 -24.11 2.16 0.36
CA SER A 54 -24.68 2.86 1.52
C SER A 54 -25.48 4.13 1.17
N LYS A 55 -25.22 4.79 0.04
CA LYS A 55 -25.97 5.98 -0.41
C LYS A 55 -27.25 5.66 -1.20
N ARG A 56 -27.55 4.38 -1.44
CA ARG A 56 -28.70 3.93 -2.25
C ARG A 56 -29.85 3.34 -1.43
N SER A 57 -29.75 3.35 -0.10
CA SER A 57 -30.80 2.97 0.84
C SER A 57 -31.41 4.19 1.51
#